data_AF-A0A1G2BT25-F1
#
_entry.id   AF-A0A1G2BT25-F1
#
_cell.length_a   1.000
_cell.length_b   1.000
_cell.length_c   1.000
_cell.angle_alpha   90.00
_cell.angle_beta   90.00
_cell.angle_gamma   90.00
#
_symmetry.space_group_name_H-M   'P 1'
#
loop_
_entity.id
_entity.type
_entity.pdbx_description
1 polymer ?
#
loop_
_entity_poly.entity_id
_entity_poly.type
_entity_poly.pdbx_seq_one_letter_code
_entity_poly.pdbx_strand_id
1 'polypeptide(L)'
;MIAEFLNVDLVTALGLDKLPQDQKDQLIAQMTQVVDERLQSRIIALLSEVDTKALDAVLAGGSGVESFLRERIPSIDMVVAEVIAEFKQEMLDMKAGFGYNGGS
;
A
#
# COMPACT_ATOMS: atom_id res chain seq x y z
N MET A 1 5.07 -16.97 -2.05
CA MET A 1 4.48 -16.32 -3.25
C MET A 1 3.72 -15.11 -2.75
N ILE A 2 4.00 -13.91 -3.25
CA ILE A 2 3.59 -12.66 -2.59
C ILE A 2 2.08 -12.54 -2.28
N ALA A 3 1.22 -13.19 -3.07
CA ALA A 3 -0.23 -13.27 -2.85
C ALA A 3 -0.64 -13.81 -1.47
N GLU A 4 0.20 -14.61 -0.79
CA GLU A 4 -0.09 -15.12 0.56
C GLU A 4 -0.21 -14.00 1.60
N PHE A 5 0.52 -12.89 1.41
CA PHE A 5 0.51 -11.76 2.32
C PHE A 5 -0.81 -10.97 2.28
N LEU A 6 -1.60 -11.09 1.21
CA LEU A 6 -2.89 -10.38 1.11
C LEU A 6 -3.85 -10.76 2.23
N ASN A 7 -3.81 -12.02 2.68
CA ASN A 7 -4.68 -12.55 3.74
C ASN A 7 -4.16 -12.26 5.16
N VAL A 8 -2.97 -11.64 5.29
CA VAL A 8 -2.39 -11.32 6.61
C VAL A 8 -3.13 -10.14 7.23
N ASP A 9 -3.59 -10.32 8.47
CA ASP A 9 -3.99 -9.23 9.35
C ASP A 9 -2.76 -8.63 10.04
N LEU A 10 -2.33 -7.45 9.58
CA LEU A 10 -1.18 -6.76 10.15
C LEU A 10 -1.41 -6.29 11.59
N VAL A 11 -2.65 -5.99 11.98
CA VAL A 11 -2.95 -5.52 13.34
C VAL A 11 -2.58 -6.60 14.34
N THR A 12 -3.06 -7.83 14.10
CA THR A 12 -2.70 -8.99 14.93
C THR A 12 -1.25 -9.41 14.72
N ALA A 13 -0.79 -9.50 13.47
CA ALA A 13 0.54 -10.03 13.17
C ALA A 13 1.67 -9.15 13.73
N LEU A 14 1.46 -7.84 13.87
CA LEU A 14 2.42 -6.91 14.49
C LEU A 14 2.14 -6.68 15.98
N GLY A 15 1.03 -7.17 16.53
CA GLY A 15 0.66 -7.00 17.94
C GLY A 15 0.13 -5.60 18.27
N LEU A 16 -0.42 -4.89 17.28
CA LEU A 16 -0.99 -3.55 17.43
C LEU A 16 -2.32 -3.56 18.19
N ASP A 17 -2.98 -4.72 18.27
CA ASP A 17 -4.19 -4.96 19.05
C ASP A 17 -4.01 -4.67 20.56
N LYS A 18 -2.76 -4.72 21.04
CA LYS A 18 -2.39 -4.42 22.43
C LYS A 18 -2.12 -2.95 22.71
N LEU A 19 -2.06 -2.12 21.66
CA LEU A 19 -1.80 -0.69 21.81
C LEU A 19 -3.07 0.07 22.20
N PRO A 20 -2.92 1.21 22.91
CA PRO A 20 -4.01 2.16 23.07
C PRO A 20 -4.60 2.55 21.72
N GLN A 21 -5.93 2.78 21.67
CA GLN A 21 -6.64 3.05 20.43
C GLN A 21 -6.02 4.19 19.62
N ASP A 22 -5.72 5.32 20.26
CA ASP A 22 -5.13 6.49 19.58
C ASP A 22 -3.78 6.18 18.93
N GLN A 23 -2.93 5.37 19.60
CA GLN A 23 -1.62 4.97 19.07
C GLN A 23 -1.76 4.00 17.90
N LYS A 24 -2.70 3.05 18.02
CA LYS A 24 -3.02 2.10 16.95
C LYS A 24 -3.55 2.84 15.72
N ASP A 25 -4.47 3.78 15.89
CA ASP A 25 -5.06 4.56 14.81
C ASP A 25 -4.00 5.42 14.11
N GLN A 26 -3.10 6.04 14.89
CA GLN A 26 -1.97 6.79 14.34
C GLN A 26 -1.02 5.91 13.51
N LEU A 27 -0.70 4.71 13.98
CA LEU A 27 0.14 3.77 13.24
C LEU A 27 -0.55 3.27 11.97
N ILE A 28 -1.84 2.92 12.04
CA ILE A 28 -2.64 2.53 10.87
C ILE A 28 -2.65 3.66 9.84
N ALA A 29 -2.82 4.91 10.26
CA ALA A 29 -2.78 6.06 9.37
C ALA A 29 -1.42 6.20 8.67
N GLN A 30 -0.32 6.07 9.40
CA GLN A 30 1.04 6.10 8.82
C GLN A 30 1.26 4.96 7.82
N MET A 31 0.86 3.74 8.18
CA MET A 31 0.97 2.57 7.28
C MET A 31 0.14 2.77 6.01
N THR A 32 -1.06 3.32 6.15
CA THR A 32 -1.95 3.63 5.02
C THR A 32 -1.33 4.68 4.11
N GLN A 33 -0.74 5.73 4.67
CA GLN A 33 -0.05 6.76 3.89
C GLN A 33 1.11 6.18 3.08
N VAL A 34 1.92 5.30 3.67
CA VAL A 34 3.04 4.67 2.95
C VAL A 34 2.55 3.81 1.79
N VAL A 35 1.48 3.04 1.98
CA VAL A 35 0.87 2.24 0.90
C VAL A 35 0.32 3.15 -0.20
N ASP A 36 -0.34 4.24 0.17
CA ASP A 36 -0.91 5.20 -0.77
C ASP A 36 0.18 5.88 -1.62
N GLU A 37 1.26 6.38 -1.01
CA GLU A 37 2.39 6.99 -1.72
C GLU A 37 3.06 6.01 -2.71
N ARG A 38 3.20 4.74 -2.32
CA ARG A 38 3.73 3.68 -3.19
C ARG A 38 2.80 3.38 -4.36
N LEU A 39 1.50 3.31 -4.10
CA LEU A 39 0.49 3.07 -5.11
C LEU A 39 0.45 4.21 -6.12
N GLN A 40 0.43 5.47 -5.66
CA GLN A 40 0.51 6.65 -6.52
C GLN A 40 1.76 6.60 -7.41
N SER A 41 2.92 6.27 -6.85
CA SER A 41 4.16 6.14 -7.61
C SER A 41 4.09 5.05 -8.69
N ARG A 42 3.50 3.89 -8.37
CA ARG A 42 3.28 2.79 -9.34
C ARG A 42 2.32 3.20 -10.45
N ILE A 43 1.21 3.84 -10.09
CA ILE A 43 0.23 4.34 -11.04
C ILE A 43 0.88 5.33 -12.01
N ILE A 44 1.58 6.35 -11.51
CA ILE A 44 2.25 7.36 -12.34
C ILE A 44 3.26 6.71 -13.29
N ALA A 45 4.01 5.70 -12.82
CA ALA A 45 4.97 4.98 -13.66
C ALA A 45 4.34 4.13 -14.77
N LEU A 46 3.07 3.75 -14.63
CA LEU A 46 2.31 2.98 -15.62
C LEU A 46 1.52 3.87 -16.59
N LEU A 47 1.26 5.12 -16.23
CA LEU A 47 0.60 6.08 -17.08
C LEU A 47 1.56 6.69 -18.09
N SER A 48 1.06 7.00 -19.29
CA SER A 48 1.79 7.84 -20.23
C SER A 48 1.84 9.29 -19.72
N GLU A 49 2.78 10.11 -20.22
CA GLU A 49 2.84 11.54 -19.85
C GLU A 49 1.52 12.29 -20.14
N VAL A 50 0.82 11.88 -21.20
CA VAL A 50 -0.49 12.44 -21.57
C VAL A 50 -1.55 12.03 -20.56
N ASP A 51 -1.56 10.77 -20.15
CA ASP A 51 -2.51 10.26 -19.16
C ASP A 51 -2.25 10.82 -17.76
N THR A 52 -0.99 11.06 -17.39
CA THR A 52 -0.65 11.71 -16.10
C THR A 52 -1.24 13.12 -16.01
N LYS A 53 -1.16 13.91 -17.09
CA LYS A 53 -1.82 15.24 -17.13
C LYS A 53 -3.34 15.15 -17.11
N ALA A 54 -3.91 14.11 -17.74
CA ALA A 54 -5.34 13.87 -17.69
C ALA A 54 -5.80 13.44 -16.29
N LEU A 55 -4.97 12.68 -15.56
CA LEU A 55 -5.23 12.29 -14.18
C LEU A 55 -5.39 13.51 -13.27
N ASP A 56 -4.53 14.53 -13.40
CA ASP A 56 -4.65 15.78 -12.61
C ASP A 56 -6.02 16.45 -12.77
N ALA A 57 -6.55 16.46 -14.01
CA ALA A 57 -7.86 17.02 -14.30
C ALA A 57 -8.99 16.18 -13.69
N VAL A 58 -8.87 14.85 -13.73
CA VAL A 58 -9.84 13.92 -13.11
C VAL A 58 -9.82 14.05 -11.58
N LEU A 59 -8.64 14.16 -10.99
CA LEU A 59 -8.47 14.38 -9.54
C LEU A 59 -9.11 15.71 -9.09
N ALA A 60 -8.92 16.79 -9.86
CA ALA A 60 -9.55 18.08 -9.58
C ALA A 60 -11.09 18.02 -9.66
N GLY A 61 -11.62 17.15 -10.52
CA GLY A 61 -13.06 16.91 -10.66
C GLY A 61 -13.67 16.01 -9.57
N GLY A 62 -12.85 15.33 -8.77
CA GLY A 62 -13.27 14.53 -7.60
C GLY A 62 -14.10 13.28 -7.90
N SER A 63 -14.35 12.95 -9.17
CA SER A 63 -15.14 11.78 -9.58
C SER A 63 -14.54 11.11 -10.81
N GLY A 64 -14.75 9.80 -10.97
CA GLY A 64 -14.27 9.04 -12.14
C GLY A 64 -12.79 8.65 -12.11
N VAL A 65 -12.08 8.88 -11.00
CA VAL A 65 -10.67 8.46 -10.83
C VAL A 65 -10.54 6.95 -11.00
N GLU A 66 -11.40 6.16 -10.35
CA GLU A 66 -11.35 4.71 -10.45
C GLU A 66 -11.56 4.21 -11.90
N SER A 67 -12.58 4.72 -12.59
CA SER A 67 -12.84 4.35 -13.98
C SER A 67 -11.69 4.75 -14.91
N PHE A 68 -11.13 5.95 -14.72
CA PHE A 68 -9.98 6.43 -15.49
C PHE A 68 -8.78 5.49 -15.33
N LEU A 69 -8.46 5.12 -14.09
CA LEU A 69 -7.35 4.23 -13.79
C LEU A 69 -7.58 2.82 -14.37
N ARG A 70 -8.80 2.27 -14.27
CA ARG A 70 -9.14 0.96 -14.84
C ARG A 70 -9.05 0.94 -16.37
N GLU A 71 -9.44 2.02 -17.04
CA GLU A 71 -9.35 2.15 -18.50
C GLU A 71 -7.91 2.27 -19.01
N ARG A 72 -7.05 2.97 -18.27
CA ARG A 72 -5.64 3.20 -18.65
C ARG A 72 -4.69 2.12 -18.16
N ILE A 73 -5.02 1.48 -17.04
CA ILE A 73 -4.24 0.43 -16.40
C ILE A 73 -5.18 -0.77 -16.20
N PRO A 74 -5.35 -1.64 -17.23
CA PRO A 74 -6.25 -2.79 -17.15
C PRO A 74 -5.92 -3.75 -15.99
N SER A 75 -4.68 -3.75 -15.52
CA SER A 75 -4.18 -4.56 -14.41
C SER A 75 -4.14 -3.82 -13.08
N ILE A 76 -4.87 -2.70 -12.91
CA ILE A 76 -4.78 -1.85 -11.71
C ILE A 76 -5.05 -2.62 -10.41
N ASP A 77 -6.01 -3.54 -10.40
CA ASP A 77 -6.31 -4.36 -9.21
C ASP A 77 -5.11 -5.24 -8.82
N MET A 78 -4.36 -5.75 -9.80
CA MET A 78 -3.16 -6.54 -9.57
C MET A 78 -2.04 -5.67 -9.01
N VAL A 79 -1.87 -4.45 -9.52
CA VAL A 79 -0.89 -3.47 -9.01
C VAL A 79 -1.20 -3.12 -7.56
N VAL A 80 -2.47 -2.87 -7.22
CA VAL A 80 -2.90 -2.61 -5.85
C VAL A 80 -2.58 -3.80 -4.95
N ALA A 81 -2.93 -5.01 -5.40
CA ALA A 81 -2.65 -6.23 -4.65
C ALA A 81 -1.15 -6.44 -4.41
N GLU A 82 -0.31 -6.24 -5.44
CA GLU A 82 1.14 -6.35 -5.33
C GLU A 82 1.70 -5.35 -4.32
N VAL A 83 1.33 -4.07 -4.42
CA VAL A 83 1.81 -3.02 -3.49
C VAL A 83 1.43 -3.34 -2.05
N ILE A 84 0.19 -3.78 -1.80
CA ILE A 84 -0.27 -4.17 -0.46
C ILE A 84 0.51 -5.37 0.05
N ALA A 85 0.72 -6.38 -0.80
CA ALA A 85 1.38 -7.61 -0.42
C ALA A 85 2.89 -7.39 -0.15
N GLU A 86 3.57 -6.60 -0.99
CA GLU A 86 4.95 -6.15 -0.79
C GLU A 86 5.10 -5.43 0.56
N PHE A 87 4.23 -4.44 0.82
CA PHE A 87 4.25 -3.71 2.07
C PHE A 87 4.02 -4.63 3.28
N LYS A 88 3.04 -5.53 3.22
CA LYS A 88 2.76 -6.49 4.30
C LYS A 88 3.96 -7.40 4.56
N GLN A 89 4.59 -7.91 3.52
CA GLN A 89 5.80 -8.71 3.63
C GLN A 89 6.91 -7.92 4.32
N GLU A 90 7.20 -6.70 3.86
CA GLU A 90 8.24 -5.85 4.45
C GLU A 90 8.02 -5.59 5.94
N MET A 91 6.78 -5.32 6.36
CA MET A 91 6.48 -5.08 7.78
C MET A 91 6.75 -6.32 8.64
N LEU A 92 6.44 -7.50 8.12
CA LEU A 92 6.72 -8.77 8.81
C LEU A 92 8.21 -9.09 8.81
N ASP A 93 8.91 -8.84 7.71
CA ASP A 93 10.35 -9.04 7.58
C ASP A 93 11.11 -8.10 8.54
N MET A 94 10.69 -6.84 8.66
CA MET A 94 11.23 -5.90 9.65
C MET A 94 11.04 -6.44 11.07
N LYS A 95 9.83 -6.90 11.42
CA LYS A 95 9.56 -7.50 12.72
C LYS A 95 10.44 -8.73 13.00
N ALA A 96 10.65 -9.58 12.00
CA ALA A 96 11.51 -10.77 12.12
C ALA A 96 13.00 -10.39 12.24
N GLY A 97 13.45 -9.37 11.49
CA GLY A 97 14.81 -8.83 11.54
C GLY A 97 15.16 -8.17 12.88
N PHE A 98 14.21 -7.52 13.54
CA PHE A 98 14.38 -7.03 14.93
C PHE A 98 14.46 -8.16 15.97
N GLY A 99 14.15 -9.41 15.60
CA GLY A 99 14.30 -10.59 16.44
C GLY A 99 15.69 -11.23 16.42
N TYR A 100 16.60 -10.81 15.53
CA TYR A 100 17.95 -11.38 15.42
C TYR A 100 19.03 -10.28 15.36
N ASN A 101 19.39 -9.74 16.52
CA ASN A 101 20.73 -9.21 16.75
C ASN A 101 21.18 -9.55 18.17
N GLY A 102 21.49 -10.83 18.36
CA GLY A 102 21.98 -11.42 19.59
C GLY A 102 22.61 -12.77 19.31
N GLY A 103 23.87 -12.76 18.86
CA GLY A 103 24.76 -13.92 18.89
C GLY A 103 25.03 -14.57 17.54
N SER A 104 26.13 -14.20 16.89
CA SER A 104 27.42 -14.91 17.03
C SER A 104 28.54 -14.01 16.56
#